data_AF-A0A1A2PIP2-F1
#
_entry.id   AF-A0A1A2PIP2-F1
#
_cell.length_a   1.000
_cell.length_b   1.000
_cell.length_c   1.000
_cell.angle_alpha   90.00
_cell.angle_beta   90.00
_cell.angle_gamma   90.00
#
_symmetry.space_group_name_H-M   'P 1'
#
loop_
_entity.id
_entity.type
_entity.pdbx_description
1 polymer ?
#
loop_
_entity_poly.entity_id
_entity_poly.type
_entity_poly.pdbx_seq_one_letter_code
_entity_poly.pdbx_strand_id
1 'polypeptide(L)'
;MRTVAEKNTDKQIGYIRLGIVSAVIAALIGLGLALIAANKPAAGHPCSMRNVTSKDASGHMVSCDRATASKRDLVWQLAPAS
;
A
#
# COMPACT_ATOMS: atom_id res chain seq x y z
N MET A 1 -46.37 4.74 -21.97
CA MET A 1 -46.21 4.38 -20.54
C MET A 1 -45.25 3.19 -20.47
N ARG A 2 -44.10 3.32 -19.81
CA ARG A 2 -43.20 2.18 -19.60
C ARG A 2 -43.81 1.23 -18.57
N THR A 3 -43.81 -0.07 -18.85
CA THR A 3 -44.39 -1.08 -17.95
C THR A 3 -43.52 -1.21 -16.70
N VAL A 4 -44.12 -1.62 -15.58
CA VAL A 4 -43.43 -1.79 -14.28
C VAL A 4 -42.23 -2.75 -14.38
N ALA A 5 -42.30 -3.71 -15.32
CA ALA A 5 -41.22 -4.65 -15.63
C ALA A 5 -39.97 -3.95 -16.21
N GLU A 6 -40.14 -3.03 -17.17
CA GLU A 6 -39.04 -2.30 -17.80
C GLU A 6 -38.27 -1.44 -16.77
N LYS A 7 -39.00 -0.80 -15.85
CA LYS A 7 -38.43 0.05 -14.79
C LYS A 7 -37.59 -0.73 -13.77
N ASN A 8 -37.95 -1.98 -13.49
CA ASN A 8 -37.19 -2.85 -12.58
C ASN A 8 -35.90 -3.36 -13.22
N THR A 9 -35.92 -3.67 -14.51
CA THR A 9 -34.74 -4.11 -15.27
C THR A 9 -33.68 -3.01 -15.37
N ASP A 10 -34.07 -1.76 -15.64
CA ASP A 10 -33.15 -0.62 -15.64
C ASP A 10 -32.48 -0.42 -14.26
N LYS A 11 -33.27 -0.56 -13.19
CA LYS A 11 -32.78 -0.44 -11.82
C LYS A 11 -31.78 -1.55 -11.49
N GLN A 12 -32.06 -2.78 -11.92
CA GLN A 12 -31.17 -3.94 -11.75
C GLN A 12 -29.85 -3.75 -12.49
N ILE A 13 -29.88 -3.26 -13.74
CA ILE A 13 -28.66 -2.95 -14.52
C ILE A 13 -27.84 -1.86 -13.83
N GLY A 14 -28.50 -0.83 -13.29
CA GLY A 14 -27.86 0.22 -12.49
C GLY A 14 -27.13 -0.34 -11.27
N TYR A 15 -27.76 -1.24 -10.52
CA TYR A 15 -27.13 -1.90 -9.36
C TYR A 15 -25.97 -2.82 -9.75
N ILE A 16 -26.09 -3.56 -10.87
CA ILE A 16 -25.00 -4.41 -11.35
C ILE A 16 -23.78 -3.56 -11.73
N ARG A 17 -23.99 -2.45 -12.46
CA ARG A 17 -22.90 -1.52 -12.80
C ARG A 17 -22.25 -0.93 -11.55
N LEU A 18 -23.06 -0.52 -10.57
CA LEU A 18 -22.55 -0.01 -9.30
C LEU A 18 -21.75 -1.07 -8.54
N GLY A 19 -22.24 -2.31 -8.52
CA GLY A 19 -21.55 -3.45 -7.91
C GLY A 19 -20.19 -3.71 -8.55
N ILE A 20 -20.11 -3.71 -9.87
CA ILE A 20 -18.85 -3.88 -10.62
C ILE A 20 -17.87 -2.74 -10.29
N VAL A 21 -18.31 -1.49 -10.35
CA VAL A 21 -17.44 -0.33 -10.05
C VAL A 21 -16.95 -0.39 -8.60
N SER A 22 -17.83 -0.70 -7.65
CA SER A 22 -17.46 -0.86 -6.24
C SER A 22 -16.43 -1.98 -6.04
N ALA A 23 -16.63 -3.13 -6.69
CA ALA A 23 -15.71 -4.26 -6.61
C ALA A 23 -14.32 -3.91 -7.17
N VAL A 24 -14.27 -3.20 -8.31
CA VAL A 24 -13.01 -2.75 -8.91
C VAL A 24 -12.29 -1.77 -7.97
N ILE A 25 -13.01 -0.81 -7.38
CA ILE A 25 -12.43 0.14 -6.42
C ILE A 25 -11.86 -0.61 -5.21
N ALA A 26 -12.63 -1.54 -4.63
CA ALA A 26 -12.18 -2.34 -3.49
C ALA A 26 -10.92 -3.16 -3.82
N ALA A 27 -10.87 -3.76 -5.02
CA ALA A 27 -9.70 -4.50 -5.48
C ALA A 27 -8.46 -3.60 -5.65
N LEU A 28 -8.62 -2.40 -6.23
CA LEU A 28 -7.53 -1.44 -6.39
C LEU A 28 -6.99 -0.95 -5.04
N ILE A 29 -7.89 -0.66 -4.09
CA ILE A 29 -7.50 -0.27 -2.72
C ILE A 29 -6.73 -1.42 -2.05
N GLY A 30 -7.25 -2.64 -2.11
CA GLY A 30 -6.60 -3.82 -1.55
C GLY A 30 -5.22 -4.06 -2.15
N LEU A 31 -5.09 -3.94 -3.47
CA LEU A 31 -3.81 -4.07 -4.17
C LEU A 31 -2.82 -2.98 -3.75
N GLY A 32 -3.26 -1.73 -3.67
CA GLY A 32 -2.43 -0.61 -3.22
C GLY A 32 -1.90 -0.82 -1.79
N LEU A 33 -2.78 -1.25 -0.88
CA LEU A 33 -2.39 -1.55 0.50
C LEU A 33 -1.40 -2.73 0.58
N ALA A 34 -1.61 -3.78 -0.23
CA ALA A 34 -0.71 -4.92 -0.30
C ALA A 34 0.69 -4.52 -0.79
N LEU A 35 0.77 -3.68 -1.82
CA LEU A 35 2.04 -3.14 -2.34
C LEU A 35 2.75 -2.27 -1.29
N ILE A 36 2.01 -1.40 -0.59
CA ILE A 36 2.58 -0.59 0.49
C ILE A 36 3.12 -1.50 1.60
N ALA A 37 2.38 -2.53 2.00
CA ALA A 37 2.80 -3.47 3.03
C ALA A 37 4.06 -4.26 2.63
N ALA A 38 4.13 -4.72 1.39
CA ALA A 38 5.27 -5.46 0.86
C ALA A 38 6.54 -4.59 0.74
N ASN A 39 6.39 -3.29 0.47
CA ASN A 39 7.50 -2.36 0.29
C ASN A 39 7.84 -1.55 1.55
N LYS A 40 7.32 -1.90 2.73
CA LYS A 40 7.70 -1.22 3.96
C LYS A 40 9.19 -1.43 4.24
N PRO A 41 9.91 -0.38 4.66
CA PRO A 41 11.33 -0.49 4.96
C PRO A 41 11.52 -1.44 6.14
N ALA A 42 12.34 -2.47 5.95
CA ALA A 42 12.71 -3.42 6.99
C ALA A 42 14.23 -3.43 7.16
N ALA A 43 14.70 -3.70 8.38
CA ALA A 43 16.13 -3.76 8.65
C ALA A 43 16.85 -4.71 7.66
N GLY A 44 17.98 -4.25 7.11
CA GLY A 44 18.76 -4.95 6.10
C GLY A 44 18.34 -4.72 4.65
N HIS A 45 17.20 -4.07 4.38
CA HIS A 45 16.82 -3.72 3.00
C HIS A 45 17.62 -2.52 2.49
N PRO A 46 17.99 -2.50 1.20
CA PRO A 46 18.69 -1.37 0.61
C PRO A 46 17.84 -0.11 0.64
N CYS A 47 18.48 1.03 0.79
CA CYS A 47 17.84 2.34 0.78
C CYS A 47 18.65 3.32 -0.07
N SER A 48 17.97 4.29 -0.71
CA SER A 48 18.62 5.18 -1.67
C SER A 48 19.18 6.45 -1.04
N MET A 49 18.74 6.81 0.18
CA MET A 49 18.98 8.14 0.74
C MET A 49 19.43 8.05 2.20
N ARG A 50 20.65 8.52 2.48
CA ARG A 50 21.27 8.44 3.81
C ARG A 50 20.58 9.38 4.80
N ASN A 51 20.60 9.00 6.08
CA ASN A 51 20.08 9.78 7.20
C ASN A 51 18.58 10.06 7.12
N VAL A 52 17.84 9.18 6.43
CA VAL A 52 16.38 9.20 6.40
C VAL A 52 15.87 8.24 7.46
N THR A 53 14.87 8.68 8.22
CA THR A 53 14.15 7.85 9.19
C THR A 53 12.77 7.51 8.66
N SER A 54 12.32 6.29 8.92
CA SER A 54 10.98 5.80 8.58
C SER A 54 10.51 4.79 9.63
N LYS A 55 9.27 4.30 9.50
CA LYS A 55 8.75 3.22 10.34
C LYS A 55 8.66 1.92 9.55
N ASP A 56 9.08 0.83 10.19
CA ASP A 56 8.95 -0.50 9.63
C ASP A 56 7.51 -1.04 9.72
N ALA A 57 7.30 -2.26 9.22
CA ALA A 57 6.00 -2.93 9.28
C ALA A 57 5.52 -3.21 10.70
N SER A 58 6.44 -3.35 11.66
CA SER A 58 6.19 -3.56 13.08
C SER A 58 5.97 -2.26 13.87
N GLY A 59 6.14 -1.10 13.21
CA GLY A 59 6.01 0.23 13.82
C GLY A 59 7.30 0.73 14.50
N HIS A 60 8.41 -0.01 14.42
CA HIS A 60 9.70 0.44 14.91
C HIS A 60 10.30 1.49 13.99
N MET A 61 11.04 2.41 14.57
CA MET A 61 11.76 3.42 13.81
C MET A 61 13.02 2.80 13.21
N VAL A 62 13.17 2.95 11.90
CA VAL A 62 14.36 2.52 11.15
C VAL A 62 15.03 3.74 10.54
N SER A 63 16.35 3.74 10.50
CA SER A 63 17.18 4.77 9.86
C SER A 63 17.99 4.17 8.72
N CYS A 64 18.11 4.90 7.62
CA CYS A 64 18.94 4.51 6.48
C CYS A 64 20.37 5.03 6.67
N ASP A 65 21.32 4.14 6.96
CA ASP A 65 22.75 4.46 6.97
C ASP A 65 23.58 3.33 6.33
N ARG A 66 24.89 3.52 6.24
CA ARG A 66 25.79 2.54 5.65
C ARG A 66 25.75 1.24 6.45
N ALA A 67 25.68 0.12 5.74
CA ALA A 67 25.67 -1.21 6.36
C ALA A 67 26.89 -1.45 7.28
N THR A 68 28.04 -0.89 6.91
CA THR A 68 29.26 -0.84 7.74
C THR A 68 30.08 0.40 7.34
N ALA A 69 30.99 0.86 8.19
CA ALA A 69 31.85 2.02 7.92
C ALA A 69 32.65 1.91 6.60
N SER A 70 32.91 0.68 6.13
CA SER A 70 33.68 0.40 4.90
C SER A 70 32.80 0.22 3.65
N LYS A 71 31.50 -0.06 3.79
CA LYS A 71 30.58 -0.27 2.66
C LYS A 71 29.91 1.03 2.21
N ARG A 72 29.80 1.22 0.89
CA ARG A 72 29.01 2.31 0.30
C ARG A 72 27.51 2.02 0.28
N ASP A 73 27.12 0.76 0.51
CA ASP A 73 25.72 0.34 0.50
C ASP A 73 24.97 0.91 1.70
N LEU A 74 23.90 1.64 1.40
CA LEU A 74 22.96 2.17 2.36
C LEU A 74 21.87 1.13 2.60
N VAL A 75 21.64 0.82 3.87
CA VAL A 75 20.60 -0.13 4.30
C VAL A 75 19.81 0.44 5.46
N TRP A 76 18.54 0.04 5.55
CA TRP A 76 17.72 0.31 6.72
C TRP A 76 18.28 -0.44 7.94
N GLN A 77 18.40 0.26 9.06
CA GLN A 77 18.85 -0.28 10.33
C GLN A 77 17.89 0.17 11.42
N LEU A 78 17.76 -0.61 12.49
CA LEU A 78 16.93 -0.20 13.61
C LEU A 78 17.52 1.07 14.22
N ALA A 79 16.70 2.13 14.32
CA ALA A 79 17.16 3.34 14.96
C ALA A 79 17.44 3.05 16.44
N PRO A 80 18.52 3.61 17.03
CA PRO A 80 18.76 3.47 18.46
C PRO A 80 17.54 4.01 19.22
N ALA A 81 17.10 3.28 20.24
CA ALA A 81 16.12 3.81 21.18
C ALA A 81 16.72 5.07 21.81
N SER A 82 16.10 6.21 21.53
CA SER A 82 16.43 7.51 22.13
C SER A 82 16.08 7.54 23.61
#